data_AF-A0A961ZUB9-F1
#
_entry.id   AF-A0A961ZUB9-F1
#
_cell.length_a   1.000
_cell.length_b   1.000
_cell.length_c   1.000
_cell.angle_alpha   90.00
_cell.angle_beta   90.00
_cell.angle_gamma   90.00
#
_symmetry.space_group_name_H-M   'P 1'
#
loop_
_entity.id
_entity.type
_entity.pdbx_description
1 polymer ?
#
loop_
_entity_poly.entity_id
_entity_poly.type
_entity_poly.pdbx_seq_one_letter_code
_entity_poly.pdbx_strand_id
1 'polypeptide(L)'
;MLKRSVFWAGVVAVLGASVVASVAEARPRVSDDGWEDLGCVRVGRRTDRDVISVGRREGSFKAIKLRAEGNDIEVRDLKVIYGNGQPDDIQVRSVMRENSQTRAIDLKGRDRFIKEIVIVSKKDRDGRGFGKRGPGKLCAYGLQDRDNRRDGRRGDDRRGDGPRGGGKWVELGCQKVGFLVDRDAIRVGRREGRFRAIRLDVSNNDVFINDLRVIYANGAPDDIRVREEIRQGRSTRPLDLKGRDRAIDRIEMIYRSRPSFKGTARVCVYGLD
;
A
#
# COMPACT_ATOMS: atom_id res chain seq x y z
N MET A 1 -89.80 -6.41 -10.32
CA MET A 1 -89.18 -7.22 -11.40
C MET A 1 -87.81 -6.66 -11.73
N LEU A 2 -86.80 -7.54 -11.91
CA LEU A 2 -85.39 -7.32 -12.31
C LEU A 2 -84.48 -6.63 -11.27
N LYS A 3 -83.20 -6.95 -11.11
CA LYS A 3 -82.34 -8.16 -11.18
C LYS A 3 -80.95 -7.63 -10.76
N ARG A 4 -80.28 -8.29 -9.78
CA ARG A 4 -78.82 -8.44 -9.54
C ARG A 4 -77.90 -7.21 -9.75
N SER A 5 -76.94 -6.88 -8.88
CA SER A 5 -75.72 -7.65 -8.65
C SER A 5 -74.90 -7.06 -7.49
N VAL A 6 -74.26 -7.95 -6.72
CA VAL A 6 -73.19 -7.66 -5.76
C VAL A 6 -71.90 -7.32 -6.50
N PHE A 7 -71.14 -6.33 -6.04
CA PHE A 7 -69.69 -6.28 -6.28
C PHE A 7 -68.96 -5.84 -5.01
N TRP A 8 -68.17 -6.78 -4.49
CA TRP A 8 -67.12 -6.58 -3.49
C TRP A 8 -65.98 -5.75 -4.11
N ALA A 9 -65.58 -4.66 -3.45
CA ALA A 9 -64.31 -4.01 -3.73
C ALA A 9 -63.29 -4.43 -2.68
N GLY A 10 -62.53 -5.49 -2.98
CA GLY A 10 -61.35 -5.87 -2.22
C GLY A 10 -60.24 -4.84 -2.41
N VAL A 11 -59.73 -4.29 -1.32
CA VAL A 11 -58.53 -3.45 -1.31
C VAL A 11 -57.32 -4.38 -1.44
N VAL A 12 -56.70 -4.39 -2.63
CA VAL A 12 -55.41 -5.07 -2.85
C VAL A 12 -54.31 -4.14 -2.35
N ALA A 13 -53.72 -4.46 -1.20
CA ALA A 13 -52.50 -3.83 -0.72
C ALA A 13 -51.31 -4.31 -1.57
N VAL A 14 -50.86 -3.49 -2.51
CA VAL A 14 -49.60 -3.74 -3.24
C VAL A 14 -48.44 -3.31 -2.35
N LEU A 15 -47.80 -4.28 -1.69
CA LEU A 15 -46.51 -4.09 -1.04
C LEU A 15 -45.43 -3.89 -2.13
N GLY A 16 -45.08 -2.63 -2.39
CA GLY A 16 -43.94 -2.29 -3.23
C GLY A 16 -42.64 -2.68 -2.53
N ALA A 17 -41.99 -3.75 -2.97
CA ALA A 17 -40.64 -4.08 -2.55
C ALA A 17 -39.65 -3.13 -3.24
N SER A 18 -39.13 -2.16 -2.50
CA SER A 18 -38.03 -1.30 -2.95
C SER A 18 -36.77 -2.15 -3.09
N VAL A 19 -36.39 -2.48 -4.32
CA VAL A 19 -35.08 -3.07 -4.60
C VAL A 19 -34.03 -1.96 -4.48
N VAL A 20 -33.33 -1.93 -3.35
CA VAL A 20 -32.14 -1.08 -3.20
C VAL A 20 -31.04 -1.77 -4.00
N ALA A 21 -30.82 -1.35 -5.25
CA ALA A 21 -29.65 -1.78 -6.00
C ALA A 21 -28.41 -1.21 -5.29
N SER A 22 -27.67 -2.06 -4.57
CA SER A 22 -26.33 -1.70 -4.13
C SER A 22 -25.47 -1.46 -5.35
N VAL A 23 -25.18 -0.19 -5.65
CA VAL A 23 -24.10 0.17 -6.55
C VAL A 23 -22.81 -0.17 -5.80
N ALA A 24 -22.34 -1.40 -5.94
CA ALA A 24 -20.97 -1.75 -5.60
C ALA A 24 -20.07 -0.87 -6.47
N GLU A 25 -19.42 0.12 -5.86
CA GLU A 25 -18.47 1.00 -6.53
C GLU A 25 -17.46 0.15 -7.32
N ALA A 26 -17.36 0.44 -8.62
CA ALA A 26 -16.51 -0.29 -9.54
C ALA A 26 -15.07 -0.29 -9.04
N ARG A 27 -14.52 -1.49 -8.79
CA ARG A 27 -13.09 -1.69 -8.52
C ARG A 27 -12.27 -1.07 -9.66
N PRO A 28 -11.18 -0.33 -9.39
CA PRO A 28 -10.33 0.19 -10.45
C PRO A 28 -9.84 -0.97 -11.31
N ARG A 29 -10.06 -0.85 -12.62
CA ARG A 29 -9.65 -1.84 -13.61
C ARG A 29 -8.12 -1.78 -13.71
N VAL A 30 -7.44 -2.84 -13.28
CA VAL A 30 -6.05 -3.07 -13.71
C VAL A 30 -6.08 -3.05 -15.22
N SER A 31 -5.40 -2.09 -15.86
CA SER A 31 -5.30 -2.10 -17.32
C SER A 31 -4.41 -3.28 -17.74
N ASP A 32 -4.65 -3.85 -18.94
CA ASP A 32 -3.95 -5.03 -19.46
C ASP A 32 -2.42 -4.85 -19.60
N ASP A 33 -1.90 -3.66 -19.30
CA ASP A 33 -0.48 -3.28 -19.24
C ASP A 33 0.14 -3.36 -17.82
N GLY A 34 -0.65 -3.68 -16.78
CA GLY A 34 -0.16 -3.97 -15.42
C GLY A 34 -0.11 -2.74 -14.51
N TRP A 35 -0.64 -1.63 -14.99
CA TRP A 35 -0.76 -0.40 -14.24
C TRP A 35 -2.10 -0.37 -13.49
N GLU A 36 -2.03 0.03 -12.23
CA GLU A 36 -3.18 0.22 -11.35
C GLU A 36 -3.36 1.70 -11.02
N ASP A 37 -4.60 2.16 -10.96
CA ASP A 37 -4.95 3.51 -10.53
C ASP A 37 -4.69 3.68 -9.02
N LEU A 38 -3.78 4.61 -8.68
CA LEU A 38 -3.43 4.96 -7.30
C LEU A 38 -4.28 6.11 -6.77
N GLY A 39 -4.97 6.84 -7.63
CA GLY A 39 -5.81 7.99 -7.33
C GLY A 39 -5.48 9.21 -8.18
N CYS A 40 -6.34 10.23 -8.07
CA CYS A 40 -6.18 11.49 -8.79
C CYS A 40 -6.39 12.69 -7.86
N VAL A 41 -5.77 13.81 -8.21
CA VAL A 41 -5.95 15.11 -7.54
C VAL A 41 -6.20 16.21 -8.57
N ARG A 42 -7.00 17.21 -8.20
CA ARG A 42 -7.16 18.43 -9.01
C ARG A 42 -6.04 19.39 -8.65
N VAL A 43 -5.15 19.65 -9.60
CA VAL A 43 -4.04 20.58 -9.44
C VAL A 43 -4.54 21.98 -9.76
N GLY A 44 -4.55 22.83 -8.73
CA GLY A 44 -5.04 24.21 -8.77
C GLY A 44 -3.94 25.26 -8.96
N ARG A 45 -4.34 26.54 -9.12
CA ARG A 45 -3.42 27.67 -9.39
C ARG A 45 -2.66 28.22 -8.17
N ARG A 46 -2.88 27.66 -6.98
CA ARG A 46 -2.20 28.11 -5.75
C ARG A 46 -1.00 27.22 -5.50
N THR A 47 0.10 27.78 -4.97
CA THR A 47 1.35 27.05 -4.69
C THR A 47 1.17 26.16 -3.47
N ASP A 48 0.34 25.14 -3.60
CA ASP A 48 -0.13 24.37 -2.47
C ASP A 48 0.12 22.91 -2.84
N ARG A 49 0.93 22.22 -2.04
CA ARG A 49 1.27 20.82 -2.28
C ARG A 49 -0.01 20.01 -2.44
N ASP A 50 -0.13 19.29 -3.54
CA ASP A 50 -1.24 18.38 -3.76
C ASP A 50 -0.87 16.99 -3.24
N VAL A 51 -1.80 16.31 -2.59
CA VAL A 51 -1.57 14.97 -2.03
C VAL A 51 -2.53 13.98 -2.67
N ILE A 52 -1.97 12.96 -3.32
CA ILE A 52 -2.72 11.75 -3.68
C ILE A 52 -2.52 10.76 -2.53
N SER A 53 -3.54 10.60 -1.70
CA SER A 53 -3.59 9.52 -0.72
C SER A 53 -3.85 8.21 -1.45
N VAL A 54 -2.81 7.39 -1.54
CA VAL A 54 -2.94 6.01 -2.01
C VAL A 54 -3.57 5.28 -0.83
N GLY A 55 -4.89 5.05 -0.89
CA GLY A 55 -5.67 4.46 0.21
C GLY A 55 -5.17 3.07 0.63
N ARG A 56 -5.97 2.27 1.35
CA ARG A 56 -5.63 0.85 1.67
C ARG A 56 -5.67 -0.07 0.42
N ARG A 57 -5.23 0.43 -0.74
CA ARG A 57 -5.23 -0.27 -2.02
C ARG A 57 -4.10 -1.31 -2.02
N GLU A 58 -4.41 -2.48 -2.56
CA GLU A 58 -3.59 -3.68 -2.49
C GLU A 58 -2.50 -3.66 -3.56
N GLY A 59 -1.23 -3.63 -3.17
CA GLY A 59 -0.13 -3.89 -4.08
C GLY A 59 1.19 -3.31 -3.63
N SER A 60 2.28 -3.98 -4.01
CA SER A 60 3.61 -3.41 -4.07
C SER A 60 3.86 -2.95 -5.50
N PHE A 61 4.46 -1.77 -5.63
CA PHE A 61 4.69 -1.14 -6.92
C PHE A 61 6.19 -1.00 -7.14
N LYS A 62 6.65 -1.30 -8.36
CA LYS A 62 8.05 -1.10 -8.75
C LYS A 62 8.27 0.24 -9.46
N ALA A 63 7.22 0.81 -10.04
CA ALA A 63 7.26 2.10 -10.70
C ALA A 63 5.92 2.82 -10.57
N ILE A 64 5.93 4.15 -10.74
CA ILE A 64 4.74 4.97 -10.94
C ILE A 64 4.77 5.65 -12.31
N LYS A 65 3.60 6.06 -12.79
CA LYS A 65 3.45 7.01 -13.89
C LYS A 65 2.37 8.02 -13.53
N LEU A 66 2.50 9.23 -14.05
CA LEU A 66 1.49 10.27 -13.92
C LEU A 66 0.77 10.49 -15.25
N ARG A 67 -0.49 10.89 -15.20
CA ARG A 67 -1.27 11.33 -16.36
C ARG A 67 -1.96 12.66 -16.06
N ALA A 68 -1.80 13.62 -16.96
CA ALA A 68 -2.50 14.89 -16.91
C ALA A 68 -3.79 14.80 -17.73
N GLU A 69 -4.88 15.31 -17.17
CA GLU A 69 -6.22 15.32 -17.77
C GLU A 69 -6.83 16.72 -17.67
N GLY A 70 -7.57 17.12 -18.71
CA GLY A 70 -8.36 18.35 -18.76
C GLY A 70 -7.58 19.67 -18.87
N ASN A 71 -6.30 19.68 -18.49
CA ASN A 71 -5.40 20.82 -18.72
C ASN A 71 -3.91 20.41 -18.67
N ASP A 72 -3.04 21.35 -19.05
CA ASP A 72 -1.60 21.25 -18.85
C ASP A 72 -1.25 21.40 -17.36
N ILE A 73 -0.25 20.65 -16.90
CA ILE A 73 0.20 20.63 -15.50
C ILE A 73 1.73 20.67 -15.45
N GLU A 74 2.30 21.69 -14.80
CA GLU A 74 3.73 21.70 -14.49
C GLU A 74 3.99 20.96 -13.16
N VAL A 75 4.67 19.83 -13.26
CA VAL A 75 5.16 19.06 -12.11
C VAL A 75 6.63 19.37 -11.92
N ARG A 76 6.99 20.03 -10.81
CA ARG A 76 8.40 20.26 -10.47
C ARG A 76 9.03 19.03 -9.87
N ASP A 77 8.43 18.59 -8.77
CA ASP A 77 8.98 17.56 -7.91
C ASP A 77 7.85 16.66 -7.42
N LEU A 78 8.19 15.39 -7.24
CA LEU A 78 7.34 14.42 -6.59
C LEU A 78 8.04 13.92 -5.33
N LYS A 79 7.26 13.74 -4.27
CA LYS A 79 7.70 13.03 -3.07
C LYS A 79 6.76 11.87 -2.83
N VAL A 80 7.27 10.66 -2.98
CA VAL A 80 6.53 9.43 -2.66
C VAL A 80 6.81 9.08 -1.21
N ILE A 81 5.78 9.03 -0.38
CA ILE A 81 5.88 8.51 0.98
C ILE A 81 5.47 7.04 0.94
N TYR A 82 6.39 6.16 1.28
CA TYR A 82 6.14 4.72 1.34
C TYR A 82 5.34 4.33 2.59
N GLY A 83 4.84 3.09 2.62
CA GLY A 83 4.12 2.52 3.77
C GLY A 83 4.93 2.53 5.06
N ASN A 84 6.24 2.39 4.94
CA ASN A 84 7.20 2.49 6.04
C ASN A 84 7.56 3.94 6.41
N GLY A 85 6.88 4.95 5.84
CA GLY A 85 7.13 6.37 6.08
C GLY A 85 8.38 6.94 5.40
N GLN A 86 9.21 6.11 4.77
CA GLN A 86 10.41 6.58 4.06
C GLN A 86 10.01 7.43 2.84
N PRO A 87 10.59 8.63 2.68
CA PRO A 87 10.36 9.44 1.50
C PRO A 87 11.25 8.99 0.34
N ASP A 88 10.72 9.14 -0.87
CA ASP A 88 11.46 9.11 -2.12
C ASP A 88 11.22 10.41 -2.87
N ASP A 89 12.23 11.28 -2.86
CA ASP A 89 12.24 12.53 -3.62
C ASP A 89 12.65 12.24 -5.07
N ILE A 90 11.73 12.50 -5.99
CA ILE A 90 11.87 12.25 -7.41
C ILE A 90 11.77 13.59 -8.14
N GLN A 91 12.88 13.98 -8.76
CA GLN A 91 12.92 15.16 -9.62
C GLN A 91 12.32 14.80 -10.98
N VAL A 92 11.25 15.48 -11.37
CA VAL A 92 10.57 15.25 -12.66
C VAL A 92 10.73 16.47 -13.57
N ARG A 93 10.59 17.69 -13.02
CA ARG A 93 10.65 18.99 -13.71
C ARG A 93 10.10 18.92 -15.14
N SER A 94 8.81 18.64 -15.25
CA SER A 94 8.16 18.41 -16.52
C SER A 94 6.85 19.18 -16.63
N VAL A 95 6.63 19.80 -17.79
CA VAL A 95 5.32 20.31 -18.20
C VAL A 95 4.58 19.18 -18.89
N MET A 96 3.56 18.65 -18.23
CA MET A 96 2.68 17.63 -18.76
C MET A 96 1.56 18.31 -19.54
N ARG A 97 1.50 18.09 -20.86
CA ARG A 97 0.39 18.57 -21.69
C ARG A 97 -0.91 17.84 -21.35
N GLU A 98 -2.05 18.45 -21.64
CA GLU A 98 -3.36 17.80 -21.56
C GLU A 98 -3.34 16.42 -22.24
N ASN A 99 -3.82 15.39 -21.54
CA ASN A 99 -3.85 13.98 -21.97
C ASN A 99 -2.49 13.29 -22.13
N SER A 100 -1.39 13.96 -21.76
CA SER A 100 -0.07 13.33 -21.74
C SER A 100 0.15 12.49 -20.47
N GLN A 101 1.11 11.59 -20.53
CA GLN A 101 1.56 10.78 -19.40
C GLN A 101 3.08 10.75 -19.32
N THR A 102 3.63 10.59 -18.12
CA THR A 102 5.08 10.39 -17.94
C THR A 102 5.48 9.00 -18.43
N ARG A 103 6.78 8.82 -18.70
CA ARG A 103 7.40 7.49 -18.68
C ARG A 103 7.22 6.83 -17.31
N ALA A 104 7.50 5.53 -17.23
CA ALA A 104 7.67 4.85 -15.96
C ALA A 104 8.78 5.54 -15.15
N ILE A 105 8.44 5.84 -13.90
CA ILE A 105 9.32 6.40 -12.89
C ILE A 105 9.55 5.30 -11.87
N ASP A 106 10.75 4.74 -11.85
CA ASP A 106 11.08 3.63 -10.97
C ASP A 106 11.15 4.10 -9.51
N LEU A 107 10.61 3.28 -8.62
CA LEU A 107 10.63 3.52 -7.17
C LEU A 107 11.90 2.93 -6.57
N LYS A 108 12.49 3.62 -5.60
CA LYS A 108 13.63 3.06 -4.85
C LYS A 108 13.22 1.78 -4.11
N GLY A 109 14.03 0.74 -4.27
CA GLY A 109 13.91 -0.51 -3.52
C GLY A 109 13.11 -1.62 -4.19
N ARG A 110 12.41 -1.34 -5.32
CA ARG A 110 11.40 -2.24 -5.93
C ARG A 110 10.29 -2.61 -4.92
N ASP A 111 9.15 -3.09 -5.42
CA ASP A 111 8.06 -3.65 -4.60
C ASP A 111 7.66 -2.80 -3.38
N ARG A 112 7.36 -1.52 -3.61
CA ARG A 112 7.04 -0.57 -2.55
C ARG A 112 5.55 -0.42 -2.35
N PHE A 113 5.10 -0.51 -1.10
CA PHE A 113 3.80 0.03 -0.72
C PHE A 113 3.90 1.56 -0.70
N ILE A 114 3.01 2.23 -1.45
CA ILE A 114 2.93 3.69 -1.47
C ILE A 114 1.82 4.12 -0.51
N LYS A 115 2.16 4.99 0.44
CA LYS A 115 1.20 5.60 1.35
C LYS A 115 0.58 6.85 0.70
N GLU A 116 1.43 7.76 0.25
CA GLU A 116 1.00 9.06 -0.29
C GLU A 116 1.96 9.49 -1.40
N ILE A 117 1.45 10.19 -2.40
CA ILE A 117 2.25 10.89 -3.41
C ILE A 117 1.99 12.38 -3.24
N VAL A 118 3.03 13.11 -2.86
CA VAL A 118 3.01 14.57 -2.70
C VAL A 118 3.55 15.19 -3.97
N ILE A 119 2.76 16.08 -4.57
CA ILE A 119 3.07 16.76 -5.82
C ILE A 119 3.41 18.22 -5.52
N VAL A 120 4.51 18.69 -6.08
CA VAL A 120 4.92 20.10 -6.01
C VAL A 120 4.80 20.72 -7.40
N SER A 121 3.90 21.68 -7.54
CA SER A 121 3.62 22.43 -8.78
C SER A 121 4.03 23.90 -8.68
N LYS A 122 4.20 24.58 -9.81
CA LYS A 122 4.40 26.05 -9.86
C LYS A 122 3.08 26.80 -9.91
N LYS A 123 3.07 27.97 -9.29
CA LYS A 123 2.29 29.12 -9.78
C LYS A 123 3.03 29.74 -10.96
N ASP A 124 2.34 29.89 -12.09
CA ASP A 124 2.73 30.87 -13.08
C ASP A 124 2.45 32.26 -12.51
N ARG A 125 3.52 33.02 -12.22
CA ARG A 125 3.46 34.35 -11.60
C ARG A 125 2.57 35.32 -12.37
N ASP A 126 2.34 35.07 -13.66
CA ASP A 126 1.75 36.02 -14.60
C ASP A 126 0.29 35.70 -14.95
N GLY A 127 -0.33 34.67 -14.34
CA GLY A 127 -1.71 34.26 -14.66
C GLY A 127 -1.91 33.71 -16.08
N ARG A 128 -0.84 33.65 -16.87
CA ARG A 128 -0.74 33.05 -18.21
C ARG A 128 -0.30 31.59 -18.09
N GLY A 129 -1.08 30.80 -17.38
CA GLY A 129 -0.80 29.38 -17.21
C GLY A 129 -0.60 28.67 -18.55
N PHE A 130 0.25 27.64 -18.59
CA PHE A 130 0.25 26.68 -19.70
C PHE A 130 -1.15 26.03 -19.79
N GLY A 131 -1.73 25.97 -21.01
CA GLY A 131 -3.03 25.35 -21.27
C GLY A 131 -4.26 26.27 -21.17
N LYS A 132 -5.46 25.68 -21.19
CA LYS A 132 -6.76 26.38 -21.20
C LYS A 132 -7.07 27.02 -19.83
N ARG A 133 -8.08 27.89 -19.74
CA ARG A 133 -8.56 28.39 -18.43
C ARG A 133 -9.20 27.25 -17.61
N GLY A 134 -8.54 26.78 -16.56
CA GLY A 134 -9.13 25.84 -15.58
C GLY A 134 -8.08 25.07 -14.76
N PRO A 135 -8.46 24.34 -13.70
CA PRO A 135 -7.56 23.40 -13.03
C PRO A 135 -7.31 22.16 -13.90
N GLY A 136 -6.10 21.60 -13.83
CA GLY A 136 -5.80 20.28 -14.40
C GLY A 136 -6.12 19.17 -13.40
N LYS A 137 -6.31 17.94 -13.87
CA LYS A 137 -6.40 16.75 -13.03
C LYS A 137 -5.17 15.88 -13.25
N LEU A 138 -4.48 15.51 -12.18
CA LEU A 138 -3.32 14.64 -12.22
C LEU A 138 -3.68 13.30 -11.58
N CYS A 139 -3.58 12.22 -12.35
CA CYS A 139 -3.78 10.86 -11.87
C CYS A 139 -2.44 10.14 -11.77
N ALA A 140 -2.25 9.36 -10.71
CA ALA A 140 -1.08 8.51 -10.52
C ALA A 140 -1.46 7.03 -10.71
N TYR A 141 -0.58 6.29 -11.35
CA TYR A 141 -0.74 4.85 -11.57
C TYR A 141 0.52 4.11 -11.11
N GLY A 142 0.36 2.93 -10.53
CA GLY A 142 1.45 2.09 -10.05
C GLY A 142 1.58 0.83 -10.90
N LEU A 143 2.81 0.49 -11.30
CA LEU A 143 3.12 -0.75 -11.99
C LEU A 143 3.36 -1.85 -10.95
N GLN A 144 2.48 -2.85 -10.92
CA GLN A 144 2.67 -4.03 -10.08
C GLN A 144 3.70 -4.99 -10.69
N ASP A 145 4.39 -5.73 -9.85
CA ASP A 145 5.23 -6.81 -10.33
C ASP A 145 4.40 -8.03 -10.75
N ARG A 146 4.47 -8.41 -12.03
CA ARG A 146 3.63 -9.47 -12.63
C ARG A 146 4.13 -10.88 -12.33
N ASP A 147 5.42 -11.02 -12.01
CA ASP A 147 6.06 -12.32 -11.85
C ASP A 147 5.58 -13.05 -10.58
N ASN A 148 5.00 -12.33 -9.61
CA ASN A 148 4.43 -12.92 -8.40
C ASN A 148 2.99 -13.47 -8.56
N ARG A 149 2.42 -13.47 -9.78
CA ARG A 149 1.06 -13.99 -10.05
C ARG A 149 1.02 -15.39 -10.69
N ARG A 150 2.13 -15.93 -11.21
CA ARG A 150 2.11 -17.14 -12.06
C ARG A 150 2.43 -18.48 -11.38
N ASP A 151 3.00 -18.51 -10.19
CA ASP A 151 3.44 -19.77 -9.55
C ASP A 151 2.40 -20.48 -8.66
N GLY A 152 1.14 -20.07 -8.72
CA GLY A 152 0.06 -20.72 -7.96
C GLY A 152 -0.61 -21.92 -8.65
N ARG A 153 -0.19 -22.33 -9.85
CA ARG A 153 -0.85 -23.41 -10.60
C ARG A 153 0.14 -24.29 -11.36
N ARG A 154 0.78 -25.21 -10.65
CA ARG A 154 1.11 -26.57 -11.12
C ARG A 154 1.52 -27.40 -9.91
N GLY A 155 0.49 -27.94 -9.25
CA GLY A 155 0.65 -29.11 -8.43
C GLY A 155 0.64 -30.36 -9.31
N ASP A 156 1.47 -31.30 -8.88
CA ASP A 156 1.36 -32.74 -9.05
C ASP A 156 2.19 -33.42 -10.16
N ASP A 157 2.71 -34.57 -9.75
CA ASP A 157 3.40 -35.62 -10.51
C ASP A 157 4.89 -35.42 -10.86
N ARG A 158 5.78 -35.70 -9.88
CA ARG A 158 6.63 -36.91 -9.88
C ARG A 158 7.66 -36.95 -8.74
N ARG A 159 7.74 -38.14 -8.16
CA ARG A 159 8.61 -38.68 -7.09
C ARG A 159 10.02 -38.06 -7.01
N GLY A 160 10.41 -37.68 -5.81
CA GLY A 160 11.80 -37.38 -5.43
C GLY A 160 11.89 -36.94 -3.97
N ASP A 161 12.42 -37.82 -3.11
CA ASP A 161 12.77 -37.55 -1.72
C ASP A 161 13.87 -36.48 -1.63
N GLY A 162 13.61 -35.42 -0.88
CA GLY A 162 14.58 -34.40 -0.51
C GLY A 162 14.02 -33.46 0.58
N PRO A 163 14.84 -32.90 1.50
CA PRO A 163 14.34 -32.18 2.67
C PRO A 163 13.61 -30.88 2.28
N ARG A 164 12.29 -30.83 2.46
CA ARG A 164 11.45 -29.65 2.14
C ARG A 164 11.47 -28.63 3.28
N GLY A 165 12.39 -27.66 3.21
CA GLY A 165 12.54 -26.62 4.23
C GLY A 165 12.94 -25.23 3.73
N GLY A 166 12.77 -24.90 2.45
CA GLY A 166 13.19 -23.62 1.89
C GLY A 166 12.01 -22.71 1.52
N GLY A 167 11.37 -22.06 2.50
CA GLY A 167 10.59 -20.87 2.18
C GLY A 167 11.52 -19.69 1.90
N LYS A 168 11.12 -18.77 1.02
CA LYS A 168 11.83 -17.54 0.73
C LYS A 168 11.47 -16.48 1.77
N TRP A 169 12.48 -15.76 2.24
CA TRP A 169 12.29 -14.58 3.07
C TRP A 169 12.03 -13.35 2.18
N VAL A 170 10.93 -12.64 2.44
CA VAL A 170 10.51 -11.43 1.71
C VAL A 170 10.50 -10.25 2.67
N GLU A 171 11.12 -9.13 2.29
CA GLU A 171 11.13 -7.91 3.11
C GLU A 171 9.72 -7.31 3.17
N LEU A 172 9.17 -7.17 4.38
CA LEU A 172 7.85 -6.55 4.61
C LEU A 172 7.96 -5.05 4.88
N GLY A 173 9.14 -4.60 5.30
CA GLY A 173 9.46 -3.19 5.53
C GLY A 173 10.54 -3.00 6.58
N CYS A 174 11.08 -1.78 6.65
CA CYS A 174 12.10 -1.40 7.64
C CYS A 174 11.76 -0.11 8.36
N GLN A 175 12.19 -0.02 9.61
CA GLN A 175 12.08 1.16 10.46
C GLN A 175 13.43 1.58 11.05
N LYS A 176 13.65 2.90 11.15
CA LYS A 176 14.79 3.47 11.86
C LYS A 176 14.38 3.73 13.30
N VAL A 177 15.08 3.12 14.25
CA VAL A 177 14.74 3.13 15.67
C VAL A 177 15.79 3.91 16.48
N GLY A 178 15.32 4.85 17.31
CA GLY A 178 16.15 5.81 18.05
C GLY A 178 16.12 5.64 19.58
N PHE A 179 16.82 6.54 20.29
CA PHE A 179 17.17 6.44 21.71
C PHE A 179 16.02 6.38 22.73
N LEU A 180 14.82 6.82 22.35
CA LEU A 180 13.67 6.83 23.24
C LEU A 180 12.90 5.51 23.12
N VAL A 181 12.18 5.14 24.18
CA VAL A 181 11.25 4.00 24.12
C VAL A 181 10.10 4.41 23.21
N ASP A 182 10.23 4.09 21.93
CA ASP A 182 9.24 4.42 20.93
C ASP A 182 8.41 3.19 20.57
N ARG A 183 7.15 3.43 20.22
CA ARG A 183 6.25 2.45 19.60
C ARG A 183 6.21 2.74 18.11
N ASP A 184 6.75 1.82 17.32
CA ASP A 184 6.72 1.94 15.88
C ASP A 184 5.80 0.91 15.25
N ALA A 185 5.17 1.28 14.14
CA ALA A 185 4.31 0.39 13.36
C ALA A 185 4.82 0.29 11.92
N ILE A 186 5.20 -0.92 11.52
CA ILE A 186 5.54 -1.24 10.13
C ILE A 186 4.27 -1.80 9.48
N ARG A 187 3.66 -1.04 8.56
CA ARG A 187 2.48 -1.52 7.81
C ARG A 187 2.93 -2.47 6.71
N VAL A 188 2.40 -3.69 6.75
CA VAL A 188 2.63 -4.70 5.72
C VAL A 188 1.49 -4.55 4.73
N GLY A 189 1.83 -4.22 3.47
CA GLY A 189 0.83 -4.06 2.42
C GLY A 189 -0.02 -5.33 2.31
N ARG A 190 -1.34 -5.18 2.15
CA ARG A 190 -2.33 -6.27 2.27
C ARG A 190 -2.22 -7.42 1.26
N ARG A 191 -1.14 -7.50 0.47
CA ARG A 191 -1.06 -8.50 -0.61
C ARG A 191 0.34 -8.97 -1.01
N GLU A 192 1.30 -8.92 -0.11
CA GLU A 192 2.46 -9.80 -0.25
C GLU A 192 2.29 -10.92 0.76
N GLY A 193 2.06 -12.13 0.26
CA GLY A 193 2.23 -13.37 1.02
C GLY A 193 1.22 -13.68 2.12
N ARG A 194 0.94 -14.97 2.26
CA ARG A 194 0.59 -15.56 3.54
C ARG A 194 1.91 -15.99 4.16
N PHE A 195 2.22 -15.50 5.34
CA PHE A 195 3.47 -15.83 6.01
C PHE A 195 3.21 -16.82 7.12
N ARG A 196 4.13 -17.75 7.30
CA ARG A 196 4.13 -18.67 8.45
C ARG A 196 5.01 -18.18 9.59
N ALA A 197 6.02 -17.37 9.29
CA ALA A 197 6.93 -16.78 10.27
C ALA A 197 7.39 -15.40 9.82
N ILE A 198 7.89 -14.60 10.77
CA ILE A 198 8.64 -13.38 10.52
C ILE A 198 10.04 -13.46 11.13
N ARG A 199 10.96 -12.62 10.69
CA ARG A 199 12.22 -12.35 11.40
C ARG A 199 12.55 -10.86 11.34
N LEU A 200 13.33 -10.41 12.30
CA LEU A 200 13.88 -9.06 12.30
C LEU A 200 15.35 -9.11 11.89
N ASP A 201 15.76 -8.27 10.95
CA ASP A 201 17.15 -8.06 10.56
C ASP A 201 17.57 -6.65 11.02
N VAL A 202 18.67 -6.55 11.76
CA VAL A 202 19.11 -5.30 12.40
C VAL A 202 20.42 -4.83 11.79
N SER A 203 20.48 -3.53 11.52
CA SER A 203 21.65 -2.85 10.96
C SER A 203 21.89 -1.51 11.65
N ASN A 204 23.08 -0.92 11.39
CA ASN A 204 23.59 0.35 11.95
C ASN A 204 23.93 0.38 13.44
N ASN A 205 23.14 -0.25 14.31
CA ASN A 205 23.41 -0.30 15.75
C ASN A 205 22.66 -1.48 16.40
N ASP A 206 22.99 -1.81 17.64
CA ASP A 206 22.32 -2.83 18.43
C ASP A 206 20.94 -2.35 18.90
N VAL A 207 19.98 -3.27 19.00
CA VAL A 207 18.63 -2.98 19.51
C VAL A 207 18.14 -4.08 20.44
N PHE A 208 17.51 -3.69 21.55
CA PHE A 208 16.80 -4.63 22.41
C PHE A 208 15.31 -4.60 22.06
N ILE A 209 14.80 -5.71 21.54
CA ILE A 209 13.38 -5.86 21.22
C ILE A 209 12.68 -6.50 22.41
N ASN A 210 11.70 -5.82 23.00
CA ASN A 210 10.90 -6.37 24.09
C ASN A 210 9.84 -7.31 23.51
N ASP A 211 8.93 -6.75 22.72
CA ASP A 211 7.73 -7.44 22.25
C ASP A 211 7.35 -6.95 20.85
N LEU A 212 6.75 -7.86 20.08
CA LEU A 212 6.09 -7.57 18.81
C LEU A 212 4.59 -7.84 18.95
N ARG A 213 3.78 -6.99 18.33
CA ARG A 213 2.35 -7.22 18.11
C ARG A 213 2.09 -7.23 16.62
N VAL A 214 1.83 -8.39 16.06
CA VAL A 214 1.45 -8.56 14.66
C VAL A 214 -0.06 -8.40 14.57
N ILE A 215 -0.53 -7.46 13.76
CA ILE A 215 -1.95 -7.32 13.43
C ILE A 215 -2.16 -7.93 12.06
N TYR A 216 -2.96 -8.99 11.99
CA TYR A 216 -3.27 -9.65 10.72
C TYR A 216 -4.25 -8.85 9.87
N ALA A 217 -4.35 -9.21 8.59
CA ALA A 217 -5.26 -8.56 7.65
C ALA A 217 -6.75 -8.65 8.06
N ASN A 218 -7.12 -9.68 8.83
CA ASN A 218 -8.46 -9.87 9.41
C ASN A 218 -8.66 -9.08 10.74
N GLY A 219 -7.66 -8.31 11.18
CA GLY A 219 -7.69 -7.52 12.41
C GLY A 219 -7.30 -8.29 13.68
N ALA A 220 -7.13 -9.61 13.62
CA ALA A 220 -6.74 -10.38 14.79
C ALA A 220 -5.29 -10.08 15.20
N PRO A 221 -5.02 -9.86 16.51
CA PRO A 221 -3.66 -9.62 17.00
C PRO A 221 -2.92 -10.92 17.33
N ASP A 222 -1.60 -10.88 17.18
CA ASP A 222 -0.67 -11.91 17.63
C ASP A 222 0.52 -11.26 18.35
N ASP A 223 0.52 -11.37 19.68
CA ASP A 223 1.59 -10.88 20.54
C ASP A 223 2.71 -11.93 20.64
N ILE A 224 3.91 -11.55 20.17
CA ILE A 224 5.12 -12.37 20.16
C ILE A 224 6.15 -11.75 21.11
N ARG A 225 6.51 -12.48 22.16
CA ARG A 225 7.55 -12.07 23.11
C ARG A 225 8.91 -12.40 22.52
N VAL A 226 9.74 -11.37 22.33
CA VAL A 226 11.10 -11.52 21.78
C VAL A 226 12.12 -11.45 22.93
N ARG A 227 12.15 -10.33 23.65
CA ARG A 227 13.04 -10.06 24.80
C ARG A 227 14.50 -10.39 24.49
N GLU A 228 14.95 -9.96 23.33
CA GLU A 228 16.26 -10.32 22.78
C GLU A 228 17.02 -9.04 22.40
N GLU A 229 18.32 -9.03 22.68
CA GLU A 229 19.24 -8.07 22.08
C GLU A 229 19.70 -8.59 20.73
N ILE A 230 19.39 -7.85 19.68
CA ILE A 230 19.82 -8.16 18.33
C ILE A 230 20.98 -7.22 18.01
N ARG A 231 22.17 -7.81 17.85
CA ARG A 231 23.38 -7.05 17.50
C ARG A 231 23.32 -6.55 16.06
N GLN A 232 24.04 -5.49 15.76
CA GLN A 232 24.22 -4.98 14.41
C GLN A 232 24.65 -6.10 13.44
N GLY A 233 23.98 -6.17 12.29
CA GLY A 233 24.24 -7.16 11.24
C GLY A 233 23.67 -8.54 11.54
N ARG A 234 22.88 -8.69 12.62
CA ARG A 234 22.25 -9.97 13.00
C ARG A 234 20.75 -9.94 12.76
N SER A 235 20.20 -11.15 12.70
CA SER A 235 18.78 -11.41 12.61
C SER A 235 18.30 -12.19 13.81
N THR A 236 17.02 -12.04 14.16
CA THR A 236 16.37 -12.99 15.07
C THR A 236 16.27 -14.37 14.42
N ARG A 237 16.04 -15.38 15.25
CA ARG A 237 15.43 -16.63 14.76
C ARG A 237 14.06 -16.37 14.10
N PRO A 238 13.55 -17.31 13.30
CA PRO A 238 12.16 -17.27 12.86
C PRO A 238 11.21 -17.16 14.05
N LEU A 239 10.25 -16.24 13.94
CA LEU A 239 9.18 -16.01 14.89
C LEU A 239 7.88 -16.46 14.22
N ASP A 240 7.40 -17.63 14.62
CA ASP A 240 6.22 -18.24 14.01
C ASP A 240 4.96 -17.42 14.28
N LEU A 241 4.12 -17.29 13.25
CA LEU A 241 2.83 -16.62 13.33
C LEU A 241 1.75 -17.61 13.73
N LYS A 242 0.83 -17.19 14.62
CA LYS A 242 -0.32 -18.01 15.00
C LYS A 242 -1.18 -18.42 13.81
N GLY A 243 -1.40 -19.72 13.69
CA GLY A 243 -2.29 -20.32 12.69
C GLY A 243 -1.65 -20.64 11.35
N ARG A 244 -0.38 -20.27 11.13
CA ARG A 244 0.36 -20.44 9.86
C ARG A 244 -0.35 -19.72 8.69
N ASP A 245 0.37 -19.36 7.64
CA ASP A 245 -0.18 -18.75 6.42
C ASP A 245 -1.09 -17.51 6.63
N ARG A 246 -0.57 -16.51 7.36
CA ARG A 246 -1.27 -15.27 7.71
C ARG A 246 -0.89 -14.11 6.80
N ALA A 247 -1.88 -13.40 6.31
CA ALA A 247 -1.67 -12.05 5.76
C ALA A 247 -1.54 -11.07 6.93
N ILE A 248 -0.53 -10.20 6.88
CA ILE A 248 -0.21 -9.21 7.92
C ILE A 248 -0.70 -7.83 7.46
N ASP A 249 -1.36 -7.07 8.33
CA ASP A 249 -1.71 -5.65 8.11
C ASP A 249 -0.59 -4.74 8.62
N ARG A 250 -0.08 -5.00 9.82
CA ARG A 250 1.04 -4.25 10.39
C ARG A 250 1.71 -5.01 11.52
N ILE A 251 2.92 -4.58 11.86
CA ILE A 251 3.70 -5.09 12.97
C ILE A 251 4.04 -3.90 13.85
N GLU A 252 3.54 -3.93 15.08
CA GLU A 252 3.81 -2.96 16.13
C GLU A 252 4.98 -3.48 16.97
N MET A 253 6.02 -2.66 17.17
CA MET A 253 7.25 -3.05 17.85
C MET A 253 7.47 -2.22 19.11
N ILE A 254 7.76 -2.89 20.22
CA ILE A 254 8.20 -2.26 21.47
C ILE A 254 9.67 -2.58 21.64
N TYR A 255 10.52 -1.56 21.55
CA TYR A 255 11.97 -1.72 21.64
C TYR A 255 12.58 -0.69 22.60
N ARG A 256 13.85 -0.88 22.91
CA ARG A 256 14.68 0.13 23.57
C ARG A 256 16.08 0.11 22.95
N SER A 257 16.60 1.28 22.63
CA SER A 257 18.00 1.42 22.28
C SER A 257 18.87 1.27 23.52
N ARG A 258 20.10 0.76 23.34
CA ARG A 258 21.09 0.79 24.41
C ARG A 258 21.59 2.24 24.59
N PRO A 259 21.53 2.81 25.81
CA PRO A 259 21.94 4.19 26.08
C PRO A 259 23.41 4.51 25.74
N SER A 260 24.26 3.50 25.56
CA SER A 260 25.72 3.64 25.51
C SER A 260 26.32 3.92 24.13
N PHE A 261 25.52 4.08 23.06
CA PHE A 261 26.05 4.25 21.70
C PHE A 261 25.41 5.43 20.96
N LYS A 262 26.21 6.39 20.49
CA LYS A 262 25.79 7.47 19.58
C LYS A 262 25.33 6.87 18.23
N GLY A 263 24.04 6.59 18.05
CA GLY A 263 23.47 6.19 16.75
C GLY A 263 22.07 5.61 16.81
N THR A 264 21.40 5.54 15.66
CA THR A 264 20.10 4.86 15.47
C THR A 264 20.28 3.48 14.87
N ALA A 265 19.51 2.48 15.28
CA ALA A 265 19.46 1.20 14.57
C ALA A 265 18.44 1.26 13.43
N ARG A 266 18.58 0.36 12.45
CA ARG A 266 17.56 0.10 11.42
C ARG A 266 17.12 -1.35 11.54
N VAL A 267 15.83 -1.55 11.77
CA VAL A 267 15.19 -2.86 11.91
C VAL A 267 14.34 -3.12 10.67
N CYS A 268 14.67 -4.16 9.91
CA CYS A 268 13.87 -4.64 8.79
C CYS A 268 13.11 -5.90 9.22
N VAL A 269 11.87 -6.06 8.77
CA VAL A 269 11.08 -7.27 8.99
C VAL A 269 11.00 -8.05 7.69
N TYR A 270 11.23 -9.36 7.78
CA TYR A 270 11.05 -10.29 6.68
C TYR A 270 9.98 -11.31 7.03
N GLY A 271 9.14 -11.69 6.07
CA GLY A 271 8.17 -12.77 6.18
C GLY A 271 8.65 -14.01 5.45
N LEU A 272 8.44 -15.19 6.04
CA LEU A 272 8.69 -16.48 5.42
C LEU A 272 7.41 -16.98 4.76
N ASP A 273 7.47 -17.20 3.45
CA ASP A 273 6.40 -17.85 2.68
C ASP A 273 6.26 -19.37 2.97
#